data_AF-A0A4Q7LS01-F1
#
_entry.id   AF-A0A4Q7LS01-F1
#
_cell.length_a   1.000
_cell.length_b   1.000
_cell.length_c   1.000
_cell.angle_alpha   90.00
_cell.angle_beta   90.00
_cell.angle_gamma   90.00
#
_symmetry.space_group_name_H-M   'P 1'
#
loop_
_entity.id
_entity.type
_entity.pdbx_description
1 polymer ?
#
loop_
_entity_poly.entity_id
_entity_poly.type
_entity_poly.pdbx_seq_one_letter_code
_entity_poly.pdbx_strand_id
1 'polypeptide(L)'
;MNGFRKPVRLSLALQGGGAHGAYTWGVLDALLADGRWAFDAVSGSSAGALNAIVLADGLARGGGDPDVARAALAAFWAEVGTVLPFEWFAGGDPDQPGLAPMARVALQWTQLLSPYQLNPLGLNPLRELLLRCVDFERLRAASPLRLHIAATSARTGALRLFREHELTVDMAMASACLPTLHHAVEVDGEAWWDGGYSANPALSPLVEPSPDGRPQADDLLIVMLSPLAYAAPGAKAPTSVAEIRARAAEIAFNATFRCEAAQLGAACDAAAAESWLAARLAGPRQRRLCRLRWHLIDAQDALAPLASETKLLAHRPFLEKLHGLGHARAQLWQEGDAARVGKSSTVHLPTWFA
;
A
#
# COMPACT_ATOMS: atom_id res chain seq x y z
N MET A 1 7.29 -32.74 -8.85
CA MET A 1 8.64 -32.69 -8.24
C MET A 1 9.37 -31.50 -8.83
N ASN A 2 9.32 -30.33 -8.19
CA ASN A 2 10.19 -29.20 -8.55
C ASN A 2 11.17 -29.03 -7.39
N GLY A 3 12.43 -29.36 -7.67
CA GLY A 3 13.50 -29.40 -6.68
C GLY A 3 13.74 -28.05 -6.02
N PHE A 4 14.09 -28.14 -4.73
CA PHE A 4 14.67 -27.17 -3.79
C PHE A 4 15.34 -25.90 -4.37
N ARG A 5 14.63 -25.06 -5.12
CA ARG A 5 15.12 -23.74 -5.47
C ARG A 5 14.82 -22.82 -4.30
N LYS A 6 15.88 -22.29 -3.69
CA LYS A 6 15.75 -21.36 -2.57
C LYS A 6 14.87 -20.17 -3.00
N PRO A 7 13.88 -19.75 -2.18
CA PRO A 7 13.05 -18.59 -2.50
C PRO A 7 13.90 -17.34 -2.75
N VAL A 8 13.48 -16.54 -3.73
CA VAL A 8 14.10 -15.25 -4.03
C VAL A 8 13.56 -14.21 -3.05
N ARG A 9 14.45 -13.42 -2.44
CA ARG A 9 14.02 -12.37 -1.53
C ARG A 9 13.38 -11.22 -2.29
N LEU A 10 12.27 -10.72 -1.78
CA LEU A 10 11.49 -9.67 -2.44
C LEU A 10 10.99 -8.67 -1.38
N SER A 11 11.35 -7.41 -1.53
CA SER A 11 10.76 -6.33 -0.73
C SER A 11 9.49 -5.82 -1.42
N LEU A 12 8.48 -5.43 -0.64
CA LEU A 12 7.20 -4.97 -1.17
C LEU A 12 6.97 -3.50 -0.84
N ALA A 13 6.47 -2.74 -1.80
CA ALA A 13 5.99 -1.38 -1.60
C ALA A 13 4.49 -1.35 -1.95
N LEU A 14 3.63 -1.21 -0.93
CA LEU A 14 2.18 -1.36 -1.05
C LEU A 14 1.48 -0.01 -1.00
N GLN A 15 0.95 0.44 -2.12
CA GLN A 15 0.22 1.70 -2.19
C GLN A 15 -1.11 1.62 -1.43
N GLY A 16 -1.47 2.71 -0.75
CA GLY A 16 -2.78 2.94 -0.15
C GLY A 16 -3.83 3.37 -1.17
N GLY A 17 -5.08 2.95 -0.95
CA GLY A 17 -6.21 3.26 -1.83
C GLY A 17 -7.59 3.05 -1.21
N GLY A 18 -7.70 3.04 0.13
CA GLY A 18 -8.95 2.70 0.82
C GLY A 18 -9.42 1.27 0.51
N ALA A 19 -10.69 1.10 0.18
CA ALA A 19 -11.29 -0.19 -0.22
C ALA A 19 -10.58 -0.84 -1.43
N HIS A 20 -9.95 -0.05 -2.31
CA HIS A 20 -9.13 -0.59 -3.41
C HIS A 20 -7.93 -1.40 -2.92
N GLY A 21 -7.55 -1.31 -1.64
CA GLY A 21 -6.55 -2.17 -1.01
C GLY A 21 -6.91 -3.67 -1.06
N ALA A 22 -8.17 -4.04 -1.31
CA ALA A 22 -8.56 -5.42 -1.56
C ALA A 22 -7.93 -5.98 -2.85
N TYR A 23 -7.60 -5.12 -3.82
CA TYR A 23 -6.79 -5.50 -4.97
C TYR A 23 -5.39 -5.94 -4.54
N THR A 24 -4.72 -5.17 -3.66
CA THR A 24 -3.43 -5.55 -3.08
C THR A 24 -3.53 -6.85 -2.28
N TRP A 25 -4.64 -7.11 -1.58
CA TRP A 25 -4.87 -8.41 -0.94
C TRP A 25 -4.86 -9.56 -1.95
N GLY A 26 -5.55 -9.41 -3.08
CA GLY A 26 -5.49 -10.39 -4.17
C GLY A 26 -4.07 -10.62 -4.70
N VAL A 27 -3.29 -9.55 -4.86
CA VAL A 27 -1.89 -9.65 -5.27
C VAL A 27 -1.06 -10.43 -4.24
N LEU A 28 -1.20 -10.12 -2.95
CA LEU A 28 -0.49 -10.81 -1.88
C LEU A 28 -0.89 -12.28 -1.79
N ASP A 29 -2.18 -12.60 -1.96
CA ASP A 29 -2.69 -13.97 -1.95
C ASP A 29 -2.03 -14.83 -3.04
N ALA A 30 -1.98 -14.31 -4.27
CA ALA A 30 -1.30 -14.99 -5.39
C ALA A 30 0.21 -15.13 -5.17
N LEU A 31 0.88 -14.11 -4.64
CA LEU A 31 2.32 -14.17 -4.37
C LEU A 31 2.65 -15.17 -3.25
N LEU A 32 1.85 -15.22 -2.19
CA LEU A 32 2.03 -16.17 -1.09
C LEU A 32 1.82 -17.62 -1.56
N ALA A 33 0.79 -17.86 -2.38
CA ALA A 33 0.46 -19.19 -2.90
C ALA A 33 1.54 -19.77 -3.84
N ASP A 34 2.31 -18.90 -4.49
CA ASP A 34 3.30 -19.29 -5.50
C ASP A 34 4.57 -19.93 -4.92
N GLY A 35 4.96 -19.54 -3.70
CA GLY A 35 6.08 -20.14 -2.98
C GLY A 35 7.49 -19.81 -3.50
N ARG A 36 7.65 -19.05 -4.60
CA ARG A 36 8.98 -18.61 -5.09
C ARG A 36 9.58 -17.46 -4.29
N TRP A 37 8.77 -16.75 -3.50
CA TRP A 37 9.13 -15.47 -2.88
C TRP A 37 9.35 -15.60 -1.38
N ALA A 38 10.39 -14.94 -0.87
CA ALA A 38 10.59 -14.73 0.57
C ALA A 38 10.59 -13.24 0.86
N PHE A 39 9.52 -12.73 1.47
CA PHE A 39 9.43 -11.31 1.81
C PHE A 39 10.36 -10.95 2.97
N ASP A 40 11.04 -9.82 2.88
CA ASP A 40 11.99 -9.36 3.89
C ASP A 40 11.65 -7.98 4.47
N ALA A 41 11.02 -7.12 3.67
CA ALA A 41 10.58 -5.79 4.07
C ALA A 41 9.32 -5.39 3.32
N VAL A 42 8.46 -4.60 3.97
CA VAL A 42 7.25 -4.04 3.39
C VAL A 42 7.12 -2.59 3.80
N SER A 43 6.99 -1.68 2.84
CA SER A 43 6.52 -0.32 3.08
C SER A 43 5.05 -0.20 2.67
N GLY A 44 4.29 0.57 3.43
CA GLY A 44 2.87 0.75 3.16
C GLY A 44 2.30 2.00 3.80
N SER A 45 1.24 2.51 3.18
CA SER A 45 0.46 3.65 3.67
C SER A 45 -1.03 3.31 3.54
N SER A 46 -1.85 3.78 4.48
CA SER A 46 -3.30 3.54 4.45
C SER A 46 -3.65 2.04 4.34
N ALA A 47 -4.53 1.65 3.43
CA ALA A 47 -4.84 0.24 3.16
C ALA A 47 -3.61 -0.63 2.81
N GLY A 48 -2.57 -0.05 2.22
CA GLY A 48 -1.29 -0.74 1.98
C GLY A 48 -0.55 -1.05 3.27
N ALA A 49 -0.60 -0.15 4.25
CA ALA A 49 -0.09 -0.39 5.60
C ALA A 49 -0.87 -1.49 6.32
N LEU A 50 -2.22 -1.47 6.24
CA LEU A 50 -3.04 -2.51 6.88
C LEU A 50 -2.75 -3.90 6.29
N ASN A 51 -2.64 -4.01 4.97
CA ASN A 51 -2.19 -5.24 4.31
C ASN A 51 -0.80 -5.68 4.78
N ALA A 52 0.16 -4.75 4.90
CA ALA A 52 1.52 -5.06 5.38
C ALA A 52 1.53 -5.59 6.82
N ILE A 53 0.74 -4.98 7.70
CA ILE A 53 0.62 -5.35 9.12
C ILE A 53 -0.01 -6.73 9.26
N VAL A 54 -1.13 -6.98 8.59
CA VAL A 54 -1.83 -8.28 8.63
C VAL A 54 -0.98 -9.38 8.00
N LEU A 55 -0.27 -9.09 6.91
CA LEU A 55 0.71 -9.99 6.31
C LEU A 55 1.82 -10.38 7.29
N ALA A 56 2.42 -9.40 7.96
CA ALA A 56 3.48 -9.63 8.92
C ALA A 56 3.00 -10.43 10.14
N ASP A 57 1.81 -10.13 10.67
CA ASP A 57 1.22 -10.88 11.79
C ASP A 57 0.95 -12.33 11.39
N GLY A 58 0.32 -12.53 10.23
CA GLY A 58 0.00 -13.84 9.70
C GLY A 58 1.25 -14.70 9.52
N LEU A 59 2.32 -14.14 8.94
CA LEU A 59 3.60 -14.82 8.81
C LEU A 59 4.26 -15.08 10.18
N ALA A 60 4.22 -14.13 11.12
CA ALA A 60 4.79 -14.31 12.45
C ALA A 60 4.08 -15.44 13.22
N ARG A 61 2.74 -15.44 13.16
CA ARG A 61 1.87 -16.45 13.78
C ARG A 61 2.06 -17.83 13.17
N GLY A 62 2.23 -17.91 11.85
CA GLY A 62 2.48 -19.16 11.12
C GLY A 62 3.94 -19.63 11.14
N GLY A 63 4.86 -18.92 11.80
CA GLY A 63 6.29 -19.27 11.76
C GLY A 63 6.90 -19.19 10.35
N GLY A 64 6.37 -18.31 9.50
CA GLY A 64 6.75 -18.16 8.09
C GLY A 64 5.86 -18.94 7.11
N ASP A 65 4.85 -19.66 7.57
CA ASP A 65 3.88 -20.35 6.70
C ASP A 65 3.04 -19.34 5.88
N PRO A 66 3.14 -19.35 4.54
CA PRO A 66 2.38 -18.44 3.69
C PRO A 66 0.87 -18.67 3.78
N ASP A 67 0.38 -19.89 4.02
CA ASP A 67 -1.06 -20.17 4.06
C ASP A 67 -1.74 -19.55 5.29
N VAL A 68 -1.02 -19.47 6.42
CA VAL A 68 -1.50 -18.76 7.60
C VAL A 68 -1.63 -17.25 7.32
N ALA A 69 -0.67 -16.68 6.58
CA ALA A 69 -0.73 -15.27 6.19
C ALA A 69 -1.86 -14.97 5.19
N ARG A 70 -2.10 -15.88 4.24
CA ARG A 70 -3.25 -15.79 3.31
C ARG A 70 -4.58 -15.82 4.06
N ALA A 71 -4.72 -16.76 5.00
CA ALA A 71 -5.91 -16.87 5.83
C ALA A 71 -6.13 -15.62 6.72
N ALA A 72 -5.06 -15.03 7.25
CA ALA A 72 -5.12 -13.79 8.03
C ALA A 72 -5.64 -12.61 7.20
N LEU A 73 -5.10 -12.42 6.00
CA LEU A 73 -5.56 -11.37 5.08
C LEU A 73 -7.03 -11.59 4.67
N ALA A 74 -7.42 -12.84 4.38
CA ALA A 74 -8.80 -13.16 4.02
C ALA A 74 -9.78 -12.87 5.16
N ALA A 75 -9.43 -13.24 6.40
CA ALA A 75 -10.25 -12.94 7.57
C ALA A 75 -10.39 -11.43 7.81
N PHE A 76 -9.29 -10.68 7.69
CA PHE A 76 -9.30 -9.23 7.84
C PHE A 76 -10.23 -8.55 6.82
N TRP A 77 -10.11 -8.88 5.53
CA TRP A 77 -10.93 -8.27 4.49
C TRP A 77 -12.40 -8.71 4.54
N ALA A 78 -12.67 -9.95 4.98
CA ALA A 78 -14.03 -10.40 5.26
C ALA A 78 -14.69 -9.55 6.34
N GLU A 79 -13.99 -9.26 7.45
CA GLU A 79 -14.48 -8.40 8.52
C GLU A 79 -14.67 -6.95 8.05
N VAL A 80 -13.74 -6.39 7.25
CA VAL A 80 -13.87 -5.03 6.68
C VAL A 80 -15.17 -4.90 5.88
N GLY A 81 -15.53 -5.92 5.11
CA GLY A 81 -16.79 -5.97 4.35
C GLY A 81 -18.07 -6.03 5.19
N THR A 82 -17.97 -6.14 6.52
CA THR A 82 -19.11 -6.17 7.46
C THR A 82 -19.24 -4.89 8.31
N VAL A 83 -18.24 -4.01 8.30
CA VAL A 83 -18.17 -2.83 9.18
C VAL A 83 -19.27 -1.80 8.87
N LEU A 84 -19.70 -1.67 7.62
CA LEU A 84 -20.76 -0.74 7.22
C LEU A 84 -22.02 -1.51 6.77
N PRO A 85 -23.22 -1.15 7.25
CA PRO A 85 -24.46 -1.75 6.78
C PRO A 85 -24.64 -1.51 5.28
N PHE A 86 -24.44 -2.56 4.49
CA PHE A 86 -24.40 -2.51 3.03
C PHE A 86 -25.58 -1.76 2.41
N GLU A 87 -26.81 -2.05 2.85
CA GLU A 87 -28.03 -1.50 2.27
C GLU A 87 -28.13 0.02 2.39
N TRP A 88 -27.39 0.61 3.33
CA TRP A 88 -27.46 2.05 3.60
C TRP A 88 -26.37 2.84 2.86
N PHE A 89 -25.29 2.17 2.46
CA PHE A 89 -24.10 2.82 1.92
C PHE A 89 -23.84 2.53 0.45
N ALA A 90 -24.24 1.36 -0.05
CA ALA A 90 -24.03 1.00 -1.44
C ALA A 90 -25.22 1.40 -2.33
N GLY A 91 -24.91 1.89 -3.53
CA GLY A 91 -25.88 2.14 -4.59
C GLY A 91 -25.24 1.90 -5.95
N GLY A 92 -26.00 2.16 -7.01
CA GLY A 92 -25.54 1.90 -8.38
C GLY A 92 -25.84 0.49 -8.87
N ASP A 93 -25.30 0.17 -10.04
CA ASP A 93 -25.49 -1.11 -10.74
C ASP A 93 -24.44 -2.15 -10.26
N PRO A 94 -24.73 -3.47 -10.23
CA PRO A 94 -23.74 -4.51 -9.95
C PRO A 94 -22.41 -4.38 -10.72
N ASP A 95 -22.44 -3.88 -11.95
CA ASP A 95 -21.24 -3.70 -12.79
C ASP A 95 -20.49 -2.39 -12.48
N GLN A 96 -21.20 -1.36 -11.99
CA GLN A 96 -20.65 -0.05 -11.60
C GLN A 96 -21.13 0.33 -10.20
N PRO A 97 -20.57 -0.30 -9.16
CA PRO A 97 -20.95 -0.01 -7.79
C PRO A 97 -20.53 1.41 -7.41
N GLY A 98 -21.36 2.06 -6.60
CA GLY A 98 -21.11 3.40 -6.09
C GLY A 98 -21.71 3.58 -4.70
N LEU A 99 -21.68 4.83 -4.22
CA LEU A 99 -22.34 5.17 -2.97
C LEU A 99 -23.84 5.41 -3.18
N ALA A 100 -24.67 4.99 -2.22
CA ALA A 100 -26.09 5.32 -2.19
C ALA A 100 -26.29 6.85 -2.16
N PRO A 101 -27.42 7.39 -2.70
CA PRO A 101 -27.65 8.84 -2.72
C PRO A 101 -27.53 9.51 -1.34
N MET A 102 -28.06 8.89 -0.29
CA MET A 102 -27.95 9.40 1.07
C MET A 102 -26.51 9.35 1.61
N ALA A 103 -25.74 8.32 1.25
CA ALA A 103 -24.32 8.22 1.60
C ALA A 103 -23.47 9.28 0.87
N ARG A 104 -23.81 9.62 -0.37
CA ARG A 104 -23.18 10.74 -1.10
C ARG A 104 -23.46 12.08 -0.43
N VAL A 105 -24.69 12.32 0.01
CA VAL A 105 -25.05 13.52 0.78
C VAL A 105 -24.26 13.55 2.09
N ALA A 106 -24.21 12.44 2.84
CA ALA A 106 -23.42 12.34 4.06
C ALA A 106 -21.93 12.64 3.82
N LEU A 107 -21.35 12.13 2.73
CA LEU A 107 -19.96 12.42 2.34
C LEU A 107 -19.74 13.90 1.99
N GLN A 108 -20.74 14.59 1.42
CA GLN A 108 -20.64 16.04 1.20
C GLN A 108 -20.57 16.80 2.52
N TRP A 109 -21.32 16.36 3.55
CA TRP A 109 -21.25 16.96 4.89
C TRP A 109 -19.87 16.81 5.54
N THR A 110 -19.15 15.70 5.32
CA THR A 110 -17.78 15.53 5.84
C THR A 110 -16.76 16.46 5.19
N GLN A 111 -17.12 17.08 4.06
CA GLN A 111 -16.31 18.13 3.42
C GLN A 111 -16.64 19.54 3.92
N LEU A 112 -17.76 19.70 4.64
CA LEU A 112 -18.23 20.99 5.17
C LEU A 112 -18.03 21.10 6.68
N LEU A 113 -18.08 19.96 7.38
CA LEU A 113 -17.99 19.84 8.83
C LEU A 113 -16.82 18.93 9.19
N SER A 114 -16.11 19.26 10.27
CA SER A 114 -14.97 18.47 10.72
C SER A 114 -15.43 17.17 11.39
N PRO A 115 -14.60 16.11 11.41
CA PRO A 115 -14.96 14.86 12.07
C PRO A 115 -15.14 15.03 13.59
N TYR A 116 -14.56 16.07 14.18
CA TYR A 116 -14.78 16.46 15.58
C TYR A 116 -16.19 16.99 15.84
N GLN A 117 -16.83 17.58 14.82
CA GLN A 117 -18.22 18.04 14.89
C GLN A 117 -19.20 16.90 14.58
N LEU A 118 -18.87 16.03 13.62
CA LEU A 118 -19.75 14.95 13.16
C LEU A 118 -19.71 13.70 14.03
N ASN A 119 -18.57 13.40 14.66
CA ASN A 119 -18.36 12.22 15.51
C ASN A 119 -17.65 12.63 16.82
N PRO A 120 -18.33 13.34 17.75
CA PRO A 120 -17.68 13.83 18.98
C PRO A 120 -17.21 12.69 19.90
N LEU A 121 -17.76 11.48 19.76
CA LEU A 121 -17.38 10.31 20.55
C LEU A 121 -16.18 9.55 19.97
N GLY A 122 -15.69 9.91 18.78
CA GLY A 122 -14.48 9.33 18.19
C GLY A 122 -14.56 7.82 17.89
N LEU A 123 -15.77 7.25 17.78
CA LEU A 123 -15.94 5.82 17.55
C LEU A 123 -15.34 5.42 16.19
N ASN A 124 -14.44 4.45 16.19
CA ASN A 124 -13.79 3.95 14.98
C ASN A 124 -13.81 2.42 14.93
N PRO A 125 -14.72 1.79 14.16
CA PRO A 125 -14.87 0.33 14.12
C PRO A 125 -13.64 -0.38 13.54
N LEU A 126 -12.83 0.30 12.72
CA LEU A 126 -11.57 -0.24 12.20
C LEU A 126 -10.57 -0.52 13.34
N ARG A 127 -10.59 0.29 14.40
CA ARG A 127 -9.71 0.11 15.56
C ARG A 127 -9.99 -1.22 16.25
N GLU A 128 -11.26 -1.50 16.52
CA GLU A 128 -11.70 -2.77 17.14
C GLU A 128 -11.41 -3.97 16.25
N LEU A 129 -11.61 -3.81 14.93
CA LEU A 129 -11.27 -4.84 13.95
C LEU A 129 -9.77 -5.17 13.98
N LEU A 130 -8.90 -4.15 13.98
CA LEU A 130 -7.45 -4.36 14.04
C LEU A 130 -7.01 -5.06 15.32
N LEU A 131 -7.59 -4.70 16.47
CA LEU A 131 -7.32 -5.38 17.74
C LEU A 131 -7.74 -6.87 17.71
N ARG A 132 -8.78 -7.24 16.95
CA ARG A 132 -9.19 -8.65 16.79
C ARG A 132 -8.31 -9.40 15.79
N CYS A 133 -7.85 -8.73 14.74
CA CYS A 133 -7.14 -9.38 13.63
C CYS A 133 -5.62 -9.44 13.81
N VAL A 134 -5.02 -8.58 14.62
CA VAL A 134 -3.56 -8.38 14.69
C VAL A 134 -3.05 -8.43 16.12
N ASP A 135 -2.01 -9.24 16.35
CA ASP A 135 -1.27 -9.27 17.61
C ASP A 135 -0.03 -8.34 17.51
N PHE A 136 -0.19 -7.11 17.97
CA PHE A 136 0.89 -6.11 17.91
C PHE A 136 2.07 -6.46 18.85
N GLU A 137 1.84 -7.20 19.94
CA GLU A 137 2.94 -7.66 20.81
C GLU A 137 3.83 -8.66 20.05
N ARG A 138 3.21 -9.60 19.32
CA ARG A 138 3.92 -10.55 18.45
C ARG A 138 4.72 -9.86 17.36
N LEU A 139 4.14 -8.84 16.72
CA LEU A 139 4.85 -8.06 15.70
C LEU A 139 6.10 -7.40 16.29
N ARG A 140 5.98 -6.75 17.46
CA ARG A 140 7.13 -6.10 18.11
C ARG A 140 8.21 -7.08 18.53
N ALA A 141 7.82 -8.27 18.99
CA ALA A 141 8.76 -9.28 19.47
C ALA A 141 9.45 -10.05 18.35
N ALA A 142 8.74 -10.39 17.26
CA ALA A 142 9.19 -11.43 16.34
C ALA A 142 8.74 -11.23 14.88
N SER A 143 8.49 -10.00 14.42
CA SER A 143 8.08 -9.79 13.02
C SER A 143 9.10 -10.35 12.01
N PRO A 144 8.67 -11.25 11.10
CA PRO A 144 9.52 -11.77 10.04
C PRO A 144 9.80 -10.73 8.96
N LEU A 145 9.04 -9.62 8.94
CA LEU A 145 9.17 -8.54 7.98
C LEU A 145 9.65 -7.26 8.66
N ARG A 146 10.53 -6.51 7.99
CA ARG A 146 10.78 -5.10 8.33
C ARG A 146 9.60 -4.27 7.83
N LEU A 147 8.83 -3.69 8.74
CA LEU A 147 7.66 -2.88 8.40
C LEU A 147 8.03 -1.39 8.36
N HIS A 148 7.58 -0.69 7.34
CA HIS A 148 7.71 0.77 7.23
C HIS A 148 6.32 1.35 6.98
N ILE A 149 5.65 1.73 8.07
CA ILE A 149 4.27 2.19 8.04
C ILE A 149 4.25 3.72 8.05
N ALA A 150 3.84 4.33 6.94
CA ALA A 150 3.86 5.77 6.79
C ALA A 150 2.70 6.45 7.54
N ALA A 151 3.01 7.56 8.21
CA ALA A 151 2.04 8.51 8.73
C ALA A 151 2.53 9.94 8.51
N THR A 152 1.59 10.88 8.38
CA THR A 152 1.87 12.29 8.13
C THR A 152 1.53 13.10 9.37
N SER A 153 2.49 13.89 9.87
CA SER A 153 2.25 14.81 10.97
C SER A 153 1.21 15.86 10.55
N ALA A 154 0.07 15.91 11.23
CA ALA A 154 -0.99 16.88 10.95
C ALA A 154 -0.51 18.33 11.18
N ARG A 155 0.48 18.52 12.06
CA ARG A 155 1.04 19.83 12.40
C ARG A 155 2.07 20.34 11.38
N THR A 156 2.90 19.45 10.83
CA THR A 156 4.09 19.85 10.06
C THR A 156 4.11 19.33 8.63
N GLY A 157 3.27 18.34 8.28
CA GLY A 157 3.35 17.60 7.03
C GLY A 157 4.52 16.61 6.94
N ALA A 158 5.34 16.50 7.99
CA ALA A 158 6.49 15.61 8.01
C ALA A 158 6.07 14.12 8.01
N LEU A 159 6.86 13.31 7.31
CA LEU A 159 6.73 11.85 7.27
C LEU A 159 7.33 11.23 8.54
N ARG A 160 6.61 10.31 9.18
CA ARG A 160 7.17 9.31 10.10
C ARG A 160 6.91 7.91 9.52
N LEU A 161 7.91 7.04 9.62
CA LEU A 161 7.81 5.64 9.23
C LEU A 161 7.86 4.78 10.50
N PHE A 162 6.71 4.33 10.99
CA PHE A 162 6.66 3.45 12.15
C PHE A 162 7.20 2.07 11.80
N ARG A 163 7.99 1.52 12.72
CA ARG A 163 8.67 0.22 12.59
C ARG A 163 7.94 -0.88 13.33
N GLU A 164 8.21 -2.12 12.93
CA GLU A 164 7.61 -3.32 13.54
C GLU A 164 7.79 -3.41 15.06
N HIS A 165 8.92 -2.94 15.60
CA HIS A 165 9.28 -3.05 17.02
C HIS A 165 8.64 -1.99 17.92
N GLU A 166 8.04 -0.94 17.34
CA GLU A 166 7.29 0.09 18.08
C GLU A 166 5.79 0.05 17.75
N LEU A 167 5.38 -0.74 16.75
CA LEU A 167 4.06 -0.64 16.15
C LEU A 167 2.94 -0.92 17.16
N THR A 168 1.98 0.00 17.23
CA THR A 168 0.74 -0.13 18.00
C THR A 168 -0.47 -0.02 17.08
N VAL A 169 -1.66 -0.35 17.61
CA VAL A 169 -2.91 -0.12 16.88
C VAL A 169 -3.11 1.36 16.54
N ASP A 170 -2.71 2.29 17.40
CA ASP A 170 -2.87 3.72 17.13
C ASP A 170 -1.95 4.18 15.99
N MET A 171 -0.75 3.62 15.88
CA MET A 171 0.12 3.86 14.71
C MET A 171 -0.46 3.29 13.41
N ALA A 172 -1.14 2.14 13.47
CA ALA A 172 -1.86 1.59 12.32
C ALA A 172 -3.06 2.47 11.94
N MET A 173 -3.81 2.96 12.92
CA MET A 173 -4.92 3.89 12.73
C MET A 173 -4.45 5.23 12.15
N ALA A 174 -3.33 5.76 12.62
CA ALA A 174 -2.71 6.98 12.09
C ALA A 174 -2.42 6.83 10.59
N SER A 175 -1.86 5.69 10.18
CA SER A 175 -1.56 5.43 8.76
C SER A 175 -2.80 5.37 7.87
N ALA A 176 -3.98 5.04 8.41
CA ALA A 176 -5.26 4.98 7.69
C ALA A 176 -6.21 6.16 8.01
N CYS A 177 -5.72 7.21 8.66
CA CYS A 177 -6.53 8.31 9.15
C CYS A 177 -6.77 9.38 8.08
N LEU A 178 -7.85 9.23 7.32
CA LEU A 178 -8.31 10.29 6.41
C LEU A 178 -8.86 11.50 7.19
N PRO A 179 -8.29 12.72 7.03
CA PRO A 179 -8.55 13.86 7.91
C PRO A 179 -9.97 14.43 7.83
N THR A 180 -10.68 14.19 6.73
CA THR A 180 -12.09 14.59 6.58
C THR A 180 -13.07 13.57 7.16
N LEU A 181 -12.61 12.36 7.50
CA LEU A 181 -13.47 11.26 7.95
C LEU A 181 -13.21 10.86 9.41
N HIS A 182 -11.97 11.03 9.89
CA HIS A 182 -11.56 10.57 11.21
C HIS A 182 -10.86 11.69 11.98
N HIS A 183 -10.95 11.63 13.31
CA HIS A 183 -10.13 12.46 14.19
C HIS A 183 -8.66 12.12 13.95
N ALA A 184 -7.79 13.12 14.00
CA ALA A 184 -6.35 12.89 13.99
C ALA A 184 -5.99 11.94 15.14
N VAL A 185 -5.12 10.97 14.86
CA VAL A 185 -4.71 9.98 15.84
C VAL A 185 -3.53 10.52 16.61
N GLU A 186 -3.61 10.55 17.94
CA GLU A 186 -2.52 10.98 18.80
C GLU A 186 -1.58 9.82 19.10
N VAL A 187 -0.30 9.98 18.76
CA VAL A 187 0.78 9.05 19.10
C VAL A 187 1.93 9.87 19.65
N ASP A 188 2.39 9.55 20.86
CA ASP A 188 3.47 10.27 21.57
C ASP A 188 3.21 11.78 21.73
N GLY A 189 1.95 12.19 21.90
CA GLY A 189 1.56 13.61 22.01
C GLY A 189 1.53 14.39 20.68
N GLU A 190 1.69 13.69 19.55
CA GLU A 190 1.67 14.25 18.21
C GLU A 190 0.42 13.78 17.45
N ALA A 191 -0.21 14.68 16.69
CA ALA A 191 -1.38 14.37 15.88
C ALA A 191 -0.96 13.90 14.48
N TRP A 192 -1.50 12.75 14.06
CA TRP A 192 -1.13 12.08 12.81
C TRP A 192 -2.34 11.84 11.90
N TRP A 193 -2.08 11.93 10.60
CA TRP A 193 -2.97 11.59 9.50
C TRP A 193 -2.37 10.49 8.62
N ASP A 194 -3.19 10.02 7.68
CA ASP A 194 -2.84 9.01 6.68
C ASP A 194 -1.48 9.31 6.04
N GLY A 195 -0.60 8.31 6.00
CA GLY A 195 0.75 8.47 5.46
C GLY A 195 0.77 8.84 3.99
N GLY A 196 -0.33 8.60 3.28
CA GLY A 196 -0.44 8.85 1.85
C GLY A 196 -0.26 10.31 1.44
N TYR A 197 -0.37 11.26 2.38
CA TYR A 197 -0.06 12.68 2.15
C TYR A 197 1.45 12.97 2.08
N SER A 198 2.30 12.14 2.70
CA SER A 198 3.76 12.34 2.71
C SER A 198 4.52 11.24 1.95
N ALA A 199 4.02 10.00 1.90
CA ALA A 199 4.61 8.91 1.12
C ALA A 199 3.56 7.81 0.81
N ASN A 200 3.44 7.36 -0.45
CA ASN A 200 2.43 6.38 -0.84
C ASN A 200 2.79 5.48 -2.04
N PRO A 201 3.48 4.34 -1.83
CA PRO A 201 4.23 3.96 -0.62
C PRO A 201 5.59 4.67 -0.54
N ALA A 202 6.28 4.57 0.60
CA ALA A 202 7.66 5.05 0.74
C ALA A 202 8.67 4.03 0.16
N LEU A 203 9.54 4.44 -0.75
CA LEU A 203 10.54 3.56 -1.38
C LEU A 203 11.91 3.61 -0.69
N SER A 204 12.35 4.80 -0.29
CA SER A 204 13.63 5.04 0.40
C SER A 204 13.95 4.04 1.51
N PRO A 205 13.04 3.72 2.46
CA PRO A 205 13.32 2.72 3.50
C PRO A 205 13.70 1.32 2.99
N LEU A 206 13.22 0.92 1.81
CA LEU A 206 13.52 -0.39 1.21
C LEU A 206 14.87 -0.40 0.46
N VAL A 207 15.33 0.79 0.08
CA VAL A 207 16.58 1.03 -0.62
C VAL A 207 17.74 1.16 0.36
N GLU A 208 17.56 1.94 1.43
CA GLU A 208 18.64 2.23 2.37
C GLU A 208 19.18 0.94 3.02
N PRO A 209 20.51 0.84 3.25
CA PRO A 209 21.11 -0.34 3.85
C PRO A 209 20.49 -0.65 5.23
N SER A 210 20.09 -1.90 5.45
CA SER A 210 19.47 -2.28 6.71
C SER A 210 20.41 -2.06 7.91
N PRO A 211 19.98 -1.35 8.97
CA PRO A 211 20.81 -1.08 10.14
C PRO A 211 20.98 -2.31 11.06
N ASP A 212 20.08 -3.27 10.98
CA ASP A 212 19.99 -4.44 11.88
C ASP A 212 20.75 -5.68 11.39
N GLY A 213 21.48 -5.57 10.26
CA GLY A 213 22.21 -6.67 9.66
C GLY A 213 21.33 -7.79 9.07
N ARG A 214 20.00 -7.67 9.10
CA ARG A 214 19.09 -8.63 8.47
C ARG A 214 19.31 -8.57 6.95
N PRO A 215 19.36 -9.73 6.28
CA PRO A 215 19.55 -9.73 4.84
C PRO A 215 18.46 -8.93 4.11
N GLN A 216 18.84 -8.25 3.03
CA GLN A 216 17.97 -7.33 2.31
C GLN A 216 17.80 -7.79 0.85
N ALA A 217 16.59 -7.76 0.33
CA ALA A 217 16.26 -8.12 -1.05
C ALA A 217 16.84 -7.09 -2.01
N ASP A 218 17.44 -7.52 -3.11
CA ASP A 218 17.81 -6.60 -4.19
C ASP A 218 16.62 -6.33 -5.14
N ASP A 219 15.59 -7.18 -5.08
CA ASP A 219 14.35 -7.05 -5.85
C ASP A 219 13.27 -6.36 -5.03
N LEU A 220 12.68 -5.28 -5.57
CA LEU A 220 11.60 -4.51 -4.98
C LEU A 220 10.37 -4.56 -5.90
N LEU A 221 9.25 -5.05 -5.39
CA LEU A 221 7.97 -5.08 -6.10
C LEU A 221 7.04 -3.99 -5.56
N ILE A 222 6.66 -3.09 -6.45
CA ILE A 222 5.69 -2.03 -6.20
C ILE A 222 4.31 -2.55 -6.59
N VAL A 223 3.34 -2.43 -5.69
CA VAL A 223 1.91 -2.65 -5.98
C VAL A 223 1.21 -1.30 -6.00
N MET A 224 0.84 -0.85 -7.19
CA MET A 224 0.27 0.48 -7.43
C MET A 224 -1.23 0.38 -7.73
N LEU A 225 -2.04 1.10 -6.98
CA LEU A 225 -3.50 1.13 -7.09
C LEU A 225 -4.01 2.36 -7.85
N SER A 226 -3.34 3.49 -7.69
CA SER A 226 -3.75 4.74 -8.32
C SER A 226 -3.32 4.76 -9.78
N PRO A 227 -4.20 5.17 -10.70
CA PRO A 227 -3.82 5.36 -12.09
C PRO A 227 -2.85 6.53 -12.26
N LEU A 228 -1.96 6.45 -13.25
CA LEU A 228 -1.00 7.53 -13.53
C LEU A 228 -1.61 8.69 -14.30
N ALA A 229 -2.63 8.40 -15.10
CA ALA A 229 -3.36 9.37 -15.91
C ALA A 229 -4.82 9.41 -15.47
N TYR A 230 -5.34 10.63 -15.33
CA TYR A 230 -6.76 10.89 -15.02
C TYR A 230 -7.70 10.35 -16.10
N ALA A 231 -7.24 10.34 -17.35
CA ALA A 231 -8.00 9.86 -18.48
C ALA A 231 -7.09 9.53 -19.66
N ALA A 232 -7.65 8.85 -20.67
CA ALA A 232 -6.96 8.57 -21.93
C ALA A 232 -6.51 9.87 -22.62
N PRO A 233 -5.44 9.82 -23.45
CA PRO A 233 -5.01 10.96 -24.24
C PRO A 233 -6.18 11.57 -25.04
N GLY A 234 -6.39 12.88 -24.89
CA GLY A 234 -7.47 13.63 -25.56
C GLY A 234 -8.77 13.79 -24.76
N ALA A 235 -8.89 13.19 -23.58
CA ALA A 235 -10.00 13.45 -22.68
C ALA A 235 -9.94 14.88 -22.08
N LYS A 236 -11.11 15.44 -21.75
CA LYS A 236 -11.21 16.78 -21.14
C LYS A 236 -10.67 16.77 -19.71
N ALA A 237 -10.06 17.88 -19.31
CA ALA A 237 -9.69 18.14 -17.93
C ALA A 237 -10.93 18.13 -17.00
N PRO A 238 -10.78 17.82 -15.70
CA PRO A 238 -11.88 17.89 -14.73
C PRO A 238 -12.48 19.30 -14.69
N THR A 239 -13.81 19.42 -14.74
CA THR A 239 -14.49 20.73 -14.78
C THR A 239 -15.48 20.95 -13.65
N SER A 240 -16.04 19.88 -13.08
CA SER A 240 -16.90 20.00 -11.90
C SER A 240 -16.08 20.10 -10.61
N VAL A 241 -16.66 20.71 -9.57
CA VAL A 241 -16.02 20.81 -8.24
C VAL A 241 -15.65 19.44 -7.67
N ALA A 242 -16.50 18.43 -7.87
CA ALA A 242 -16.25 17.07 -7.40
C ALA A 242 -15.06 16.41 -8.13
N GLU A 243 -15.01 16.52 -9.46
CA GLU A 243 -13.90 16.00 -10.27
C GLU A 243 -12.57 16.70 -9.94
N ILE A 244 -12.60 18.03 -9.79
CA ILE A 244 -11.41 18.82 -9.44
C ILE A 244 -10.87 18.41 -8.07
N ARG A 245 -11.73 18.25 -7.07
CA ARG A 245 -11.34 17.80 -5.72
C ARG A 245 -10.78 16.39 -5.74
N ALA A 246 -11.45 15.45 -6.42
CA ALA A 246 -10.99 14.08 -6.55
C ALA A 246 -9.62 14.01 -7.23
N ARG A 247 -9.44 14.76 -8.33
CA ARG A 247 -8.16 14.82 -9.03
C ARG A 247 -7.06 15.49 -8.22
N ALA A 248 -7.36 16.59 -7.52
CA ALA A 248 -6.39 17.26 -6.66
C ALA A 248 -5.91 16.35 -5.52
N ALA A 249 -6.83 15.62 -4.88
CA ALA A 249 -6.49 14.62 -3.87
C ALA A 249 -5.62 13.51 -4.48
N GLU A 250 -6.02 12.94 -5.62
CA GLU A 250 -5.24 11.89 -6.30
C GLU A 250 -3.82 12.35 -6.65
N ILE A 251 -3.65 13.57 -7.18
CA ILE A 251 -2.33 14.17 -7.44
C ILE A 251 -1.53 14.27 -6.14
N ALA A 252 -2.12 14.82 -5.07
CA ALA A 252 -1.44 14.98 -3.79
C ALA A 252 -0.96 13.63 -3.21
N PHE A 253 -1.82 12.60 -3.26
CA PHE A 253 -1.49 11.25 -2.78
C PHE A 253 -0.43 10.52 -3.62
N ASN A 254 -0.16 10.96 -4.85
CA ASN A 254 0.81 10.29 -5.74
C ASN A 254 2.07 11.13 -5.98
N ALA A 255 2.06 12.44 -5.73
CA ALA A 255 3.14 13.34 -6.10
C ALA A 255 4.48 12.96 -5.45
N THR A 256 4.47 12.64 -4.15
CA THR A 256 5.68 12.28 -3.40
C THR A 256 6.27 10.96 -3.88
N PHE A 257 5.44 9.94 -4.04
CA PHE A 257 5.85 8.64 -4.57
C PHE A 257 6.41 8.74 -5.99
N ARG A 258 5.75 9.48 -6.90
CA ARG A 258 6.24 9.67 -8.27
C ARG A 258 7.62 10.34 -8.29
N CYS A 259 7.78 11.39 -7.49
CA CYS A 259 9.05 12.10 -7.38
C CYS A 259 10.15 11.19 -6.82
N GLU A 260 9.85 10.46 -5.74
CA GLU A 260 10.77 9.51 -5.11
C GLU A 260 11.18 8.38 -6.06
N ALA A 261 10.22 7.76 -6.77
CA ALA A 261 10.48 6.69 -7.73
C ALA A 261 11.36 7.16 -8.89
N ALA A 262 11.08 8.34 -9.46
CA ALA A 262 11.90 8.91 -10.53
C ALA A 262 13.33 9.22 -10.07
N GLN A 263 13.48 9.81 -8.88
CA GLN A 263 14.80 10.13 -8.32
C GLN A 263 15.61 8.89 -7.99
N LEU A 264 15.00 7.88 -7.36
CA LEU A 264 15.66 6.61 -7.06
C LEU A 264 16.03 5.85 -8.33
N GLY A 265 15.17 5.86 -9.35
CA GLY A 265 15.47 5.30 -10.65
C GLY A 265 16.70 5.96 -11.29
N ALA A 266 16.72 7.29 -11.36
CA ALA A 266 17.85 8.03 -11.89
C ALA A 266 19.15 7.81 -11.08
N ALA A 267 19.04 7.66 -9.77
CA ALA A 267 20.18 7.32 -8.91
C ALA A 267 20.71 5.90 -9.18
N CYS A 268 19.83 4.93 -9.47
CA CYS A 268 20.23 3.59 -9.90
C CYS A 268 20.94 3.62 -11.25
N ASP A 269 20.43 4.39 -12.22
CA ASP A 269 21.05 4.53 -13.55
C ASP A 269 22.44 5.16 -13.46
N ALA A 270 22.56 6.23 -12.66
CA ALA A 270 23.84 6.88 -12.39
C ALA A 270 24.83 5.91 -11.72
N ALA A 271 24.36 5.12 -10.75
CA ALA A 271 25.19 4.13 -10.07
C ALA A 271 25.61 2.98 -10.98
N ALA A 272 24.77 2.57 -11.93
CA ALA A 272 25.10 1.53 -12.92
C ALA A 272 26.10 2.01 -13.98
N ALA A 273 26.15 3.32 -14.25
CA ALA A 273 27.06 3.93 -15.23
C ALA A 273 28.49 4.17 -14.69
N GLU A 274 28.73 4.00 -13.40
CA GLU A 274 30.05 4.23 -12.80
C GLU A 274 31.11 3.22 -13.25
N SER A 275 32.36 3.66 -13.32
CA SER A 275 33.49 2.78 -13.64
C SER A 275 33.68 1.70 -12.56
N TRP A 276 34.24 0.55 -12.95
CA TRP A 276 34.50 -0.56 -12.01
C TRP A 276 35.39 -0.16 -10.81
N LEU A 277 36.30 0.80 -10.99
CA LEU A 277 37.17 1.35 -9.93
C LEU A 277 36.35 2.16 -8.92
N ALA A 278 35.45 3.02 -9.41
CA ALA A 278 34.54 3.78 -8.56
C ALA A 278 33.58 2.85 -7.81
N ALA A 279 33.02 1.85 -8.49
CA ALA A 279 32.15 0.84 -7.87
C ALA A 279 32.85 0.02 -6.77
N ARG A 280 34.17 -0.19 -6.87
CA ARG A 280 34.95 -0.89 -5.84
C ARG A 280 35.22 -0.03 -4.60
N LEU A 281 35.30 1.28 -4.75
CA LEU A 281 35.47 2.26 -3.66
C LEU A 281 34.11 2.79 -3.13
N ALA A 282 33.02 2.46 -3.81
CA ALA A 282 31.66 2.91 -3.52
C ALA A 282 31.24 2.56 -2.08
N GLY A 283 30.55 3.49 -1.41
CA GLY A 283 29.96 3.27 -0.08
C GLY A 283 28.82 2.24 -0.09
N PRO A 284 28.31 1.83 1.09
CA PRO A 284 27.24 0.82 1.20
C PRO A 284 26.00 1.15 0.38
N ARG A 285 25.56 2.41 0.42
CA ARG A 285 24.39 2.91 -0.33
C ARG A 285 24.57 2.83 -1.84
N GLN A 286 25.74 3.22 -2.34
CA GLN A 286 26.03 3.20 -3.77
C GLN A 286 26.06 1.76 -4.32
N ARG A 287 26.73 0.84 -3.61
CA ARG A 287 26.72 -0.60 -3.97
C ARG A 287 25.32 -1.19 -3.95
N ARG A 288 24.46 -0.67 -3.06
CA ARG A 288 23.06 -1.07 -2.96
C ARG A 288 22.29 -0.62 -4.20
N LEU A 289 22.39 0.66 -4.57
CA LEU A 289 21.77 1.21 -5.79
C LEU A 289 22.13 0.42 -7.07
N CYS A 290 23.40 0.02 -7.23
CA CYS A 290 23.84 -0.78 -8.39
C CYS A 290 23.17 -2.17 -8.50
N ARG A 291 22.65 -2.69 -7.39
CA ARG A 291 22.07 -4.05 -7.31
C ARG A 291 20.55 -4.05 -7.38
N LEU A 292 19.90 -2.90 -7.16
CA LEU A 292 18.46 -2.82 -7.09
C LEU A 292 17.80 -3.20 -8.40
N ARG A 293 16.71 -3.94 -8.29
CA ARG A 293 15.84 -4.35 -9.39
C ARG A 293 14.41 -4.00 -9.05
N TRP A 294 13.77 -3.30 -9.98
CA TRP A 294 12.44 -2.75 -9.79
C TRP A 294 11.40 -3.57 -10.52
N HIS A 295 10.33 -3.92 -9.83
CA HIS A 295 9.18 -4.63 -10.36
C HIS A 295 7.89 -3.88 -10.04
N LEU A 296 6.89 -4.05 -10.89
CA LEU A 296 5.61 -3.36 -10.75
C LEU A 296 4.46 -4.30 -11.08
N ILE A 297 3.45 -4.28 -10.20
CA ILE A 297 2.09 -4.72 -10.48
C ILE A 297 1.21 -3.48 -10.33
N ASP A 298 0.60 -3.03 -11.43
CA ASP A 298 -0.32 -1.91 -11.42
C ASP A 298 -1.76 -2.33 -11.67
N ALA A 299 -2.68 -1.49 -11.20
CA ALA A 299 -4.10 -1.68 -11.29
C ALA A 299 -4.79 -0.74 -12.29
N GLN A 300 -4.05 -0.12 -13.22
CA GLN A 300 -4.60 0.92 -14.11
C GLN A 300 -5.81 0.44 -14.91
N ASP A 301 -5.69 -0.68 -15.62
CA ASP A 301 -6.77 -1.21 -16.45
C ASP A 301 -8.02 -1.57 -15.62
N ALA A 302 -7.82 -2.00 -14.37
CA ALA A 302 -8.89 -2.50 -13.50
C ALA A 302 -9.57 -1.38 -12.71
N LEU A 303 -8.82 -0.39 -12.25
CA LEU A 303 -9.30 0.63 -11.30
C LEU A 303 -9.52 2.01 -11.93
N ALA A 304 -8.87 2.34 -13.05
CA ALA A 304 -9.11 3.61 -13.74
C ALA A 304 -10.58 3.83 -14.15
N PRO A 305 -11.35 2.79 -14.55
CA PRO A 305 -12.77 2.97 -14.86
C PRO A 305 -13.67 3.24 -13.64
N LEU A 306 -13.17 3.01 -12.42
CA LEU A 306 -13.98 3.11 -11.20
C LEU A 306 -14.03 4.55 -10.68
N ALA A 307 -15.20 4.98 -10.22
CA ALA A 307 -15.35 6.29 -9.59
C ALA A 307 -14.51 6.39 -8.31
N SER A 308 -13.96 7.56 -8.03
CA SER A 308 -13.09 7.80 -6.86
C SER A 308 -13.77 7.50 -5.52
N GLU A 309 -15.09 7.68 -5.44
CA GLU A 309 -15.89 7.37 -4.24
C GLU A 309 -15.92 5.88 -3.87
N THR A 310 -15.65 4.99 -4.83
CA THR A 310 -15.57 3.53 -4.57
C THR A 310 -14.42 3.16 -3.65
N LYS A 311 -13.43 4.04 -3.46
CA LYS A 311 -12.36 3.88 -2.45
C LYS A 311 -12.90 3.88 -1.01
N LEU A 312 -14.12 4.37 -0.78
CA LEU A 312 -14.78 4.34 0.52
C LEU A 312 -15.79 3.19 0.66
N LEU A 313 -15.98 2.40 -0.40
CA LEU A 313 -16.99 1.35 -0.46
C LEU A 313 -16.47 0.04 0.14
N ALA A 314 -16.64 -0.14 1.45
CA ALA A 314 -16.33 -1.39 2.16
C ALA A 314 -17.46 -2.44 2.00
N HIS A 315 -17.77 -2.80 0.75
CA HIS A 315 -18.83 -3.76 0.41
C HIS A 315 -18.24 -5.11 -0.01
N ARG A 316 -18.60 -6.19 0.70
CA ARG A 316 -17.98 -7.52 0.52
C ARG A 316 -17.87 -8.03 -0.93
N PRO A 317 -18.97 -8.20 -1.70
CA PRO A 317 -18.87 -8.57 -3.13
C PRO A 317 -17.93 -7.69 -3.97
N PHE A 318 -17.88 -6.39 -3.69
CA PHE A 318 -16.96 -5.48 -4.39
C PHE A 318 -15.51 -5.72 -3.96
N LEU A 319 -15.25 -5.92 -2.66
CA LEU A 319 -13.93 -6.28 -2.15
C LEU A 319 -13.45 -7.63 -2.71
N GLU A 320 -14.33 -8.62 -2.80
CA GLU A 320 -14.05 -9.93 -3.41
C GLU A 320 -13.78 -9.81 -4.92
N LYS A 321 -14.52 -8.95 -5.64
CA LYS A 321 -14.23 -8.62 -7.05
C LYS A 321 -12.84 -8.00 -7.20
N LEU A 322 -12.49 -7.05 -6.35
CA LEU A 322 -11.16 -6.41 -6.35
C LEU A 322 -10.04 -7.40 -6.03
N HIS A 323 -10.25 -8.28 -5.05
CA HIS A 323 -9.33 -9.39 -4.74
C HIS A 323 -9.10 -10.28 -5.97
N GLY A 324 -10.17 -10.72 -6.64
CA GLY A 324 -10.06 -11.54 -7.85
C GLY A 324 -9.26 -10.84 -8.96
N LEU A 325 -9.47 -9.54 -9.18
CA LEU A 325 -8.72 -8.74 -10.16
C LEU A 325 -7.22 -8.63 -9.80
N GLY A 326 -6.91 -8.40 -8.52
CA GLY A 326 -5.54 -8.34 -8.04
C GLY A 326 -4.82 -9.69 -8.15
N HIS A 327 -5.50 -10.77 -7.78
CA HIS A 327 -4.99 -12.13 -7.89
C HIS A 327 -4.67 -12.48 -9.34
N ALA A 328 -5.60 -12.23 -10.27
CA ALA A 328 -5.40 -12.48 -11.69
C ALA A 328 -4.22 -11.66 -12.26
N ARG A 329 -4.09 -10.37 -11.91
CA ARG A 329 -2.95 -9.57 -12.36
C ARG A 329 -1.63 -10.11 -11.83
N ALA A 330 -1.58 -10.53 -10.56
CA ALA A 330 -0.38 -11.11 -9.99
C ALA A 330 0.02 -12.43 -10.67
N GLN A 331 -0.95 -13.27 -11.05
CA GLN A 331 -0.68 -14.47 -11.86
C GLN A 331 -0.10 -14.12 -13.24
N LEU A 332 -0.65 -13.12 -13.93
CA LEU A 332 -0.10 -12.66 -15.21
C LEU A 332 1.35 -12.16 -15.07
N TRP A 333 1.64 -11.38 -14.01
CA TRP A 333 3.01 -10.95 -13.71
C TRP A 333 3.92 -12.13 -13.37
N GLN A 334 3.40 -13.14 -12.66
CA GLN A 334 4.12 -14.37 -12.32
C GLN A 334 4.45 -15.26 -13.52
N GLU A 335 3.62 -15.24 -14.56
CA GLU A 335 3.82 -15.98 -15.81
C GLU A 335 4.79 -15.24 -16.75
N GLY A 336 4.68 -13.91 -16.84
CA GLY A 336 5.49 -13.11 -17.75
C GLY A 336 6.84 -12.66 -17.16
N ASP A 337 6.80 -12.01 -16.00
CA ASP A 337 7.90 -11.19 -15.49
C ASP A 337 8.71 -11.87 -14.37
N ALA A 338 8.14 -12.84 -13.65
CA ALA A 338 8.80 -13.50 -12.52
C ALA A 338 10.15 -14.14 -12.86
N ALA A 339 10.37 -14.56 -14.12
CA ALA A 339 11.64 -15.13 -14.56
C ALA A 339 12.82 -14.13 -14.56
N ARG A 340 12.51 -12.82 -14.51
CA ARG A 340 13.46 -11.71 -14.42
C ARG A 340 13.79 -11.33 -12.99
N VAL A 341 12.92 -11.63 -12.02
CA VAL A 341 13.19 -11.42 -10.59
C VAL A 341 14.44 -12.21 -10.20
N GLY A 342 15.37 -11.56 -9.50
CA GLY A 342 16.69 -12.12 -9.24
C GLY A 342 17.73 -11.89 -10.34
N LYS A 343 17.35 -11.26 -11.48
CA LYS A 343 18.22 -11.02 -12.64
C LYS A 343 18.18 -9.59 -13.17
N SER A 344 17.00 -9.03 -13.44
CA SER A 344 16.82 -7.68 -13.98
C SER A 344 15.47 -7.06 -13.57
N SER A 345 15.40 -5.73 -13.50
CA SER A 345 14.16 -4.99 -13.28
C SER A 345 13.12 -5.33 -14.35
N THR A 346 11.83 -5.38 -14.01
CA THR A 346 10.72 -5.51 -14.99
C THR A 346 10.12 -4.16 -15.38
N VAL A 347 10.39 -3.11 -14.60
CA VAL A 347 10.01 -1.72 -14.89
C VAL A 347 11.23 -0.81 -14.84
N HIS A 348 11.24 0.24 -15.67
CA HIS A 348 12.22 1.33 -15.62
C HIS A 348 11.55 2.57 -15.03
N LEU A 349 11.86 2.89 -13.76
CA LEU A 349 11.14 3.91 -13.00
C LEU A 349 11.16 5.30 -13.65
N PRO A 350 12.31 5.83 -14.14
CA PRO A 350 12.36 7.18 -14.69
C PRO A 350 11.44 7.38 -15.89
N THR A 351 11.33 6.37 -16.77
CA THR A 351 10.43 6.46 -17.94
C THR A 351 8.98 6.18 -17.60
N TRP A 352 8.72 5.33 -16.61
CA TRP A 352 7.36 4.96 -16.22
C TRP A 352 6.65 6.10 -15.47
N PHE A 353 7.38 6.83 -14.63
CA PHE A 353 6.83 7.92 -13.79
C PHE A 353 7.08 9.33 -14.34
N ALA A 354 7.66 9.43 -15.55
CA ALA A 354 7.95 10.68 -16.27
C ALA A 354 6.75 11.61 -16.39
#